data_AF-A0A9P5S8Z3-F1
#
_entry.id   AF-A0A9P5S8Z3-F1
#
_cell.length_a   1.000
_cell.length_b   1.000
_cell.length_c   1.000
_cell.angle_alpha   90.00
_cell.angle_beta   90.00
_cell.angle_gamma   90.00
#
_symmetry.space_group_name_H-M   'P 1'
#
loop_
_entity.id
_entity.type
_entity.pdbx_description
1 polymer ?
#
loop_
_entity_poly.entity_id
_entity_poly.type
_entity_poly.pdbx_seq_one_letter_code
_entity_poly.pdbx_strand_id
1 'polypeptide(L)'
;MDTVFSQRDEKLKAAEVDPTFVDNHLLQTLVASAAAEIAPVCAIVGGFLAQDILKTLSGKDAPLYNYFLYNGLEGTGLVHNVQKS
;
A
#
# COMPACT_ATOMS: atom_id res chain seq x y z
N MET A 1 -8.04 -13.22 14.69
CA MET A 1 -6.92 -12.25 14.70
C MET A 1 -5.59 -12.95 14.94
N ASP A 2 -5.51 -13.89 15.89
CA ASP A 2 -4.28 -14.64 16.22
C ASP A 2 -3.59 -15.30 15.02
N THR A 3 -4.37 -15.91 14.12
CA THR A 3 -3.83 -16.49 12.88
C THR A 3 -3.17 -15.45 11.97
N VAL A 4 -3.74 -14.25 11.86
CA VAL A 4 -3.18 -13.15 11.04
C VAL A 4 -1.88 -12.64 11.66
N PHE A 5 -1.84 -12.53 12.99
CA PHE A 5 -0.63 -12.13 13.71
C PHE A 5 0.49 -13.17 13.56
N SER A 6 0.19 -14.47 13.67
CA SER A 6 1.18 -15.53 13.41
C SER A 6 1.73 -15.45 11.98
N GLN A 7 0.85 -15.23 10.98
CA GLN A 7 1.27 -15.10 9.58
C GLN A 7 2.13 -13.85 9.34
N ARG A 8 1.80 -12.72 9.99
CA ARG A 8 2.64 -11.52 9.95
C ARG A 8 4.02 -11.83 10.53
N ASP A 9 4.09 -12.42 11.72
CA ASP A 9 5.35 -12.68 12.42
C ASP A 9 6.25 -13.63 11.62
N GLU A 10 5.67 -14.69 11.05
CA GLU A 10 6.38 -15.62 10.16
C GLU A 10 6.94 -14.92 8.92
N LYS A 11 6.15 -14.07 8.26
CA LYS A 11 6.56 -13.33 7.06
C LYS A 11 7.63 -12.28 7.34
N LEU A 12 7.49 -11.52 8.42
CA LEU A 12 8.48 -10.51 8.81
C LEU A 12 9.79 -11.18 9.19
N LYS A 13 9.75 -12.29 9.94
CA LYS A 13 10.94 -13.06 10.28
C LYS A 13 11.65 -13.61 9.04
N ALA A 14 10.90 -14.13 8.06
CA ALA A 14 11.47 -14.60 6.80
C ALA A 14 12.10 -13.48 5.96
N ALA A 15 11.67 -12.23 6.16
CA ALA A 15 12.24 -11.04 5.57
C ALA A 15 13.34 -10.39 6.43
N GLU A 16 13.77 -11.04 7.52
CA GLU A 16 14.74 -10.51 8.50
C GLU A 16 14.31 -9.17 9.14
N VAL A 17 13.00 -8.97 9.29
CA VAL A 17 12.38 -7.81 9.93
C VAL A 17 11.82 -8.20 11.30
N ASP A 18 11.95 -7.31 12.28
CA ASP A 18 11.35 -7.47 13.60
C ASP A 18 9.82 -7.66 13.49
N PRO A 19 9.23 -8.74 14.06
CA PRO A 19 7.79 -8.94 14.07
C PRO A 19 6.97 -7.77 14.64
N THR A 20 7.55 -6.95 15.53
CA THR A 20 6.86 -5.78 16.10
C THR A 20 6.87 -4.56 15.18
N PHE A 21 7.57 -4.62 14.05
CA PHE A 21 7.63 -3.51 13.09
C PHE A 21 6.26 -3.14 12.53
N VAL A 22 5.39 -4.14 12.31
CA VAL A 22 4.00 -3.90 11.89
C VAL A 22 3.08 -3.98 13.11
N ASP A 23 2.61 -2.81 13.53
CA ASP A 23 1.71 -2.64 14.66
C ASP A 23 0.42 -3.49 14.55
N ASN A 24 -0.04 -4.01 15.68
CA ASN A 24 -1.25 -4.84 15.75
C ASN A 24 -2.49 -4.06 15.32
N HIS A 25 -2.64 -2.81 15.75
CA HIS A 25 -3.81 -2.00 15.45
C HIS A 25 -3.86 -1.64 13.96
N LEU A 26 -2.72 -1.32 13.36
CA LEU A 26 -2.59 -1.15 11.91
C LEU A 26 -3.06 -2.40 11.15
N LEU A 27 -2.56 -3.57 11.54
CA LEU A 27 -2.90 -4.83 10.87
C LEU A 27 -4.38 -5.20 11.05
N GLN A 28 -4.95 -4.96 12.23
CA GLN A 28 -6.38 -5.17 12.47
C GLN A 28 -7.23 -4.27 11.59
N THR A 29 -6.85 -2.99 11.47
CA THR A 29 -7.52 -2.00 10.62
C THR A 29 -7.47 -2.42 9.15
N LEU A 30 -6.29 -2.84 8.65
CA LEU A 30 -6.12 -3.33 7.29
C LEU A 30 -7.02 -4.53 7.00
N VAL A 31 -7.08 -5.50 7.91
CA VAL A 31 -7.94 -6.69 7.76
C VAL A 31 -9.42 -6.31 7.76
N ALA A 32 -9.82 -5.38 8.62
CA ALA A 32 -11.21 -4.92 8.70
C ALA A 32 -11.67 -4.24 7.41
N SER A 33 -10.78 -3.58 6.68
CA SER A 33 -11.07 -2.95 5.38
C SER A 33 -10.67 -3.77 4.16
N ALA A 34 -10.10 -4.98 4.32
CA ALA A 34 -9.44 -5.70 3.23
C ALA A 34 -10.35 -6.05 2.04
N ALA A 35 -11.64 -6.28 2.31
CA ALA A 35 -12.65 -6.56 1.29
C ALA A 35 -13.56 -5.36 0.98
N ALA A 36 -13.28 -4.19 1.57
CA ALA A 36 -14.12 -3.01 1.42
C ALA A 36 -13.69 -2.19 0.21
N GLU A 37 -14.66 -1.81 -0.62
CA GLU A 37 -14.48 -0.77 -1.64
C GLU A 37 -15.03 0.55 -1.11
N ILE A 38 -14.14 1.44 -0.72
CA ILE A 38 -14.52 2.74 -0.16
C ILE A 38 -14.51 3.76 -1.29
N ALA A 39 -15.69 4.20 -1.74
CA ALA A 39 -15.85 5.07 -2.91
C ALA A 39 -14.85 6.25 -2.99
N PRO A 40 -14.63 7.07 -1.94
CA PRO A 40 -13.64 8.15 -2.00
C PRO A 40 -12.20 7.65 -2.14
N VAL A 41 -11.84 6.50 -1.55
CA VAL A 41 -10.51 5.88 -1.72
C VAL A 41 -10.33 5.41 -3.16
N CYS A 42 -11.33 4.74 -3.73
CA CYS A 42 -11.30 4.29 -5.12
C CYS A 42 -11.17 5.45 -6.10
N ALA A 43 -11.87 6.56 -5.86
CA ALA A 43 -11.77 7.76 -6.69
C ALA A 43 -10.35 8.36 -6.69
N ILE A 44 -9.71 8.43 -5.52
CA ILE A 44 -8.35 8.98 -5.37
C ILE A 44 -7.33 8.06 -6.05
N VAL A 45 -7.33 6.77 -5.71
CA VAL A 45 -6.37 5.79 -6.24
C VAL A 45 -6.57 5.62 -7.75
N GLY A 46 -7.82 5.53 -8.21
CA GLY A 46 -8.15 5.43 -9.63
C GLY A 46 -7.74 6.66 -10.43
N GLY A 47 -7.94 7.87 -9.87
CA GLY A 47 -7.49 9.11 -10.48
C GLY A 47 -5.97 9.19 -10.62
N PHE A 48 -5.23 8.80 -9.58
CA PHE A 48 -3.77 8.77 -9.60
C PHE A 48 -3.24 7.75 -10.62
N LEU A 49 -3.80 6.53 -10.62
CA LEU A 49 -3.45 5.47 -11.57
C LEU A 49 -3.72 5.90 -13.02
N ALA A 50 -4.89 6.49 -13.30
CA ALA A 50 -5.23 6.97 -14.63
C ALA A 50 -4.25 8.03 -15.13
N GLN A 51 -3.87 8.98 -14.27
CA GLN A 51 -2.86 9.98 -14.61
C GLN A 51 -1.51 9.33 -14.94
N ASP A 52 -1.07 8.35 -14.15
CA ASP A 52 0.20 7.68 -14.38
C ASP A 52 0.24 6.86 -15.69
N ILE A 53 -0.88 6.22 -16.03
CA ILE A 53 -1.07 5.57 -17.34
C ILE A 53 -0.92 6.59 -18.47
N LEU A 54 -1.55 7.77 -18.37
CA LEU A 54 -1.45 8.82 -19.39
C LEU A 54 -0.01 9.34 -19.53
N LYS A 55 0.73 9.50 -18.44
CA LYS A 55 2.15 9.88 -18.48
C LYS A 55 2.98 8.84 -19.23
N THR A 56 2.77 7.57 -18.88
CA THR A 56 3.45 6.42 -19.51
C THR A 56 3.18 6.35 -21.01
N LEU A 57 1.92 6.51 -21.43
CA LEU A 57 1.53 6.40 -22.84
C LEU A 57 1.91 7.63 -23.67
N SER A 58 1.87 8.83 -23.07
CA SER A 58 2.15 10.08 -23.78
C SER A 58 3.64 10.37 -23.93
N GLY A 59 4.48 9.82 -23.04
CA GLY A 59 5.92 10.12 -23.00
C GLY A 59 6.25 11.58 -22.66
N LYS A 60 5.28 12.36 -22.15
CA LYS A 60 5.44 13.79 -21.86
C LYS A 60 5.98 14.06 -20.45
N ASP A 61 5.65 13.21 -19.50
CA ASP A 61 6.07 13.31 -18.11
C ASP A 61 6.61 11.96 -17.63
N ALA A 62 7.47 11.97 -16.61
CA ALA A 62 7.97 10.74 -16.02
C ALA A 62 6.85 10.01 -15.24
N PRO A 63 6.63 8.72 -15.52
CA PRO A 63 5.72 7.91 -14.72
C PRO A 63 6.30 7.61 -13.34
N LEU A 64 5.44 7.11 -12.46
CA LEU A 64 5.78 6.63 -11.13
C LEU A 64 6.87 5.55 -11.19
N TYR A 65 7.83 5.65 -10.27
CA TYR A 65 8.74 4.54 -9.98
C TYR A 65 8.03 3.55 -9.06
N ASN A 66 7.29 2.62 -9.66
CA ASN A 66 6.67 1.40 -9.12
C ASN A 66 5.55 1.48 -8.06
N TYR A 67 5.72 2.12 -6.90
CA TYR A 67 4.72 2.05 -5.83
C TYR A 67 4.15 3.42 -5.44
N PHE A 68 2.82 3.49 -5.43
CA PHE A 68 2.03 4.54 -4.79
C PHE A 68 1.15 3.90 -3.72
N LEU A 69 1.31 4.34 -2.48
CA LEU A 69 0.57 3.87 -1.31
C LEU A 69 -0.31 5.01 -0.81
N TYR A 70 -1.61 4.75 -0.63
CA TYR A 70 -2.55 5.75 -0.12
C TYR A 70 -3.15 5.30 1.21
N ASN A 71 -3.02 6.15 2.23
CA ASN A 71 -3.66 5.95 3.53
C ASN A 71 -4.96 6.75 3.59
N GLY A 72 -6.10 6.06 3.44
CA GLY A 72 -7.41 6.68 3.47
C GLY A 72 -7.84 7.27 4.82
N LEU A 73 -7.19 6.89 5.92
CA LEU A 73 -7.50 7.41 7.26
C LEU A 73 -6.82 8.75 7.52
N GLU A 74 -5.57 8.90 7.06
CA GLU A 74 -4.79 10.13 7.22
C GLU A 74 -4.89 11.07 6.01
N GLY A 75 -5.43 10.58 4.89
CA GLY A 75 -5.47 11.32 3.62
C GLY A 75 -4.08 11.51 2.99
N THR A 76 -3.10 10.69 3.37
CA THR A 76 -1.71 10.80 2.92
C THR A 76 -1.41 9.85 1.77
N GLY A 77 -0.58 10.30 0.83
CA GLY A 77 -0.09 9.49 -0.29
C GLY A 77 1.44 9.45 -0.29
N LEU A 78 2.01 8.26 -0.43
CA LEU A 78 3.45 8.03 -0.47
C LEU A 78 3.84 7.40 -1.82
N VAL A 79 4.75 8.05 -2.53
CA VAL A 79 5.44 7.48 -3.68
C VAL A 79 6.76 6.91 -3.19
N HIS A 80 7.00 5.63 -3.45
CA HIS A 80 8.22 4.96 -3.02
C HIS A 80 8.79 4.09 -4.13
N ASN A 81 10.10 4.24 -4.40
CA ASN A 81 10.81 3.39 -5.34
C ASN A 81 11.38 2.19 -4.59
N VAL A 82 10.70 1.04 -4.69
CA VAL A 82 11.20 -0.22 -4.13
C VAL A 82 12.14 -0.88 -5.13
N GLN A 83 13.39 -1.08 -4.75
CA GLN A 83 14.34 -1.86 -5.53
C GLN A 83 14.64 -3.17 -4.82
N LYS A 84 14.82 -4.24 -5.60
CA LYS A 84 15.24 -5.53 -5.05
C LYS A 84 16.74 -5.44 -4.75
N SER A 85 17.10 -5.66 -3.48
CA SER A 85 18.49 -5.77 -3.03
C SER A 85 19.22 -6.97 -3.65
#